data_AF-A0A1M7RDK3-F1
#
_entry.id   AF-A0A1M7RDK3-F1
#
_cell.length_a   1.000
_cell.length_b   1.000
_cell.length_c   1.000
_cell.angle_alpha   90.00
_cell.angle_beta   90.00
_cell.angle_gamma   90.00
#
_symmetry.space_group_name_H-M   'P 1'
#
loop_
_entity.id
_entity.type
_entity.pdbx_description
1 polymer ?
#
loop_
_entity_poly.entity_id
_entity_poly.type
_entity_poly.pdbx_seq_one_letter_code
_entity_poly.pdbx_strand_id
1 'polypeptide(L)'
;MNRRKALGSLLLLAGAGAAAWSGIRLRNLYSTPDLGKLQEHTELITELAETIIPATDTPGAKAAGITPFIIRMIRDCTPKKEQNRFLIGLDEVDAYTSNHYNRPFARCNIEQRTAIAAHFERRDRPYKGIAGKISHKVMGDSFFVIMKKYTVIGYCTSMEGATRGLAYDYVPGHYLGAVRLKPGQKAWATE
;
A
#
# COMPACT_ATOMS: atom_id res chain seq x y z
N MET A 1 20.18 -26.81 -39.42
CA MET A 1 19.35 -25.88 -38.63
C MET A 1 20.09 -24.56 -38.44
N ASN A 2 19.59 -23.45 -39.00
CA ASN A 2 20.29 -22.16 -38.99
C ASN A 2 20.10 -21.42 -37.66
N ARG A 3 21.11 -21.51 -36.77
CA ARG A 3 21.07 -20.95 -35.40
C ARG A 3 20.69 -19.46 -35.37
N ARG A 4 21.12 -18.67 -36.36
CA ARG A 4 20.75 -17.24 -36.47
C ARG A 4 19.25 -17.01 -36.71
N LYS A 5 18.62 -17.84 -37.56
CA LYS A 5 17.17 -17.78 -37.79
C LYS A 5 16.40 -18.22 -36.55
N ALA A 6 16.85 -19.28 -35.88
CA ALA A 6 16.24 -19.77 -34.65
C ALA A 6 16.32 -18.75 -33.50
N LEU A 7 17.47 -18.09 -33.32
CA LEU A 7 17.65 -17.01 -32.35
C LEU A 7 16.77 -15.79 -32.69
N GLY A 8 16.69 -15.42 -33.97
CA GLY A 8 15.81 -14.33 -34.42
C GLY A 8 14.34 -14.62 -34.15
N SER A 9 13.87 -15.84 -34.44
CA SER A 9 12.49 -16.25 -34.15
C SER A 9 12.21 -16.33 -32.64
N LEU A 10 13.19 -16.74 -31.83
CA LEU A 10 13.04 -16.78 -30.37
C LEU A 10 12.91 -15.36 -29.79
N LEU A 11 13.73 -14.42 -30.27
CA LEU A 11 13.65 -13.00 -29.90
C LEU A 11 12.31 -12.37 -30.30
N LEU A 12 11.81 -12.68 -31.50
CA LEU A 12 10.51 -12.20 -31.96
C LEU A 12 9.36 -12.74 -31.08
N LEU A 13 9.36 -14.03 -30.76
CA LEU A 13 8.37 -14.63 -29.88
C LEU A 13 8.43 -14.05 -28.46
N ALA A 14 9.63 -13.88 -27.90
CA ALA A 14 9.81 -13.26 -26.60
C ALA A 14 9.33 -11.80 -26.58
N GLY A 15 9.66 -11.02 -27.62
CA GLY A 15 9.20 -9.64 -27.77
C GLY A 15 7.69 -9.52 -27.91
N ALA A 16 7.07 -10.36 -28.75
CA ALA A 16 5.62 -10.41 -28.90
C ALA A 16 4.91 -10.80 -27.59
N GLY A 17 5.45 -11.78 -26.87
CA GLY A 17 4.94 -12.19 -25.55
C GLY A 17 5.00 -11.06 -24.53
N ALA A 18 6.13 -10.34 -24.44
CA ALA A 18 6.28 -9.20 -23.53
C ALA A 18 5.32 -8.05 -23.86
N ALA A 19 5.11 -7.75 -25.14
CA ALA A 19 4.17 -6.73 -25.58
C ALA A 19 2.71 -7.11 -25.25
N ALA A 20 2.32 -8.36 -25.51
CA ALA A 20 0.99 -8.87 -25.16
C ALA A 20 0.74 -8.81 -23.65
N TRP A 21 1.71 -9.25 -22.84
CA TRP A 21 1.63 -9.18 -21.37
C TRP A 21 1.47 -7.74 -20.87
N SER A 22 2.25 -6.82 -21.41
CA SER A 22 2.18 -5.39 -21.08
C SER A 22 0.83 -4.80 -21.44
N GLY A 23 0.27 -5.17 -22.60
CA GLY A 23 -1.06 -4.77 -23.04
C GLY A 23 -2.18 -5.27 -22.12
N ILE A 24 -2.11 -6.53 -21.68
CA ILE A 24 -3.07 -7.12 -20.73
C ILE A 24 -3.00 -6.39 -19.38
N ARG A 25 -1.79 -6.18 -18.84
CA ARG A 25 -1.59 -5.40 -17.59
C ARG A 25 -2.19 -4.00 -17.69
N LEU A 26 -1.94 -3.31 -18.81
CA LEU A 26 -2.49 -1.96 -19.02
C LEU A 26 -4.02 -2.00 -19.13
N ARG A 27 -4.59 -2.97 -19.86
CA ARG A 27 -6.04 -3.15 -19.94
C ARG A 27 -6.66 -3.36 -18.57
N ASN A 28 -6.11 -4.27 -17.75
CA ASN A 28 -6.61 -4.54 -16.41
C ASN A 28 -6.55 -3.29 -15.53
N LEU A 29 -5.48 -2.51 -15.67
CA LEU A 29 -5.29 -1.27 -14.93
C LEU A 29 -6.38 -0.21 -15.22
N TYR A 30 -6.87 -0.12 -16.46
CA TYR A 30 -7.91 0.83 -16.87
C TYR A 30 -9.33 0.24 -16.91
N SER A 31 -9.49 -1.05 -16.58
CA SER A 31 -10.80 -1.70 -16.54
C SER A 31 -11.64 -1.18 -15.37
N THR A 32 -12.95 -1.46 -15.39
CA THR A 32 -13.83 -1.15 -14.25
C THR A 32 -13.43 -2.03 -13.06
N PRO A 33 -13.01 -1.44 -11.91
CA PRO A 33 -12.61 -2.22 -10.75
C PRO A 33 -13.80 -2.93 -10.11
N ASP A 34 -13.60 -4.17 -9.71
CA ASP A 34 -14.54 -4.93 -8.89
C ASP A 34 -14.33 -4.59 -7.41
N LEU A 35 -15.00 -3.53 -6.95
CA LEU A 35 -14.84 -3.02 -5.59
C LEU A 35 -15.49 -3.91 -4.53
N GLY A 36 -16.29 -4.91 -4.91
CA GLY A 36 -16.85 -5.90 -3.97
C GLY A 36 -15.78 -6.78 -3.33
N LYS A 37 -14.64 -6.96 -4.00
CA LYS A 37 -13.48 -7.70 -3.49
C LYS A 37 -12.82 -7.06 -2.27
N LEU A 38 -12.97 -5.75 -2.07
CA LEU A 38 -12.35 -5.07 -0.93
C LEU A 38 -12.84 -5.63 0.40
N GLN A 39 -14.11 -6.05 0.47
CA GLN A 39 -14.71 -6.66 1.64
C GLN A 39 -14.13 -8.05 1.91
N GLU A 40 -13.81 -8.81 0.86
CA GLU A 40 -13.18 -10.13 0.97
C GLU A 40 -11.77 -10.04 1.58
N HIS A 41 -11.03 -8.97 1.28
CA HIS A 41 -9.68 -8.73 1.82
C HIS A 41 -9.65 -7.94 3.13
N THR A 42 -10.77 -7.81 3.86
CA THR A 42 -10.81 -7.03 5.11
C THR A 42 -9.77 -7.48 6.14
N GLU A 43 -9.61 -8.80 6.34
CA GLU A 43 -8.62 -9.35 7.28
C GLU A 43 -7.19 -9.00 6.82
N LEU A 44 -6.88 -9.20 5.55
CA LEU A 44 -5.58 -8.87 4.96
C LEU A 44 -5.23 -7.38 5.12
N ILE A 45 -6.15 -6.48 4.78
CA ILE A 45 -5.97 -5.03 4.91
C ILE A 45 -5.72 -4.66 6.38
N THR A 46 -6.47 -5.27 7.30
CA THR A 46 -6.33 -5.03 8.74
C THR A 46 -4.96 -5.45 9.25
N GLU A 47 -4.49 -6.65 8.89
CA GLU A 47 -3.19 -7.15 9.33
C GLU A 47 -2.02 -6.39 8.67
N LEU A 48 -2.19 -5.95 7.41
CA LEU A 48 -1.21 -5.07 6.75
C LEU A 48 -1.13 -3.71 7.44
N ALA A 49 -2.27 -3.10 7.77
CA ALA A 49 -2.32 -1.84 8.49
C ALA A 49 -1.65 -1.96 9.87
N GLU A 50 -1.95 -3.03 10.61
CA GLU A 50 -1.29 -3.35 11.89
C GLU A 50 0.21 -3.57 11.72
N THR A 51 0.66 -4.15 10.61
CA THR A 51 2.10 -4.33 10.36
C THR A 51 2.80 -2.99 10.09
N ILE A 52 2.10 -2.01 9.49
CA ILE A 52 2.63 -0.67 9.22
C ILE A 52 2.66 0.18 10.49
N ILE A 53 1.60 0.13 11.31
CA ILE A 53 1.53 0.80 12.63
C ILE A 53 1.13 -0.24 13.68
N PRO A 54 2.11 -0.98 14.23
CA PRO A 54 1.85 -2.02 15.21
C PRO A 54 1.55 -1.45 16.60
N ALA A 55 0.76 -2.19 17.38
CA ALA A 55 0.59 -1.89 18.79
C ALA A 55 1.94 -1.97 19.54
N THR A 56 2.21 -0.95 20.34
CA THR A 56 3.41 -0.82 21.17
C THR A 56 2.98 -0.33 22.56
N ASP A 57 3.53 0.78 23.05
CA ASP A 57 3.00 1.53 24.20
C ASP A 57 1.70 2.28 23.86
N THR A 58 1.42 2.43 22.57
CA THR A 58 0.19 3.02 22.02
C THR A 58 -0.60 2.00 21.20
N PRO A 59 -1.93 2.19 21.03
CA PRO A 59 -2.74 1.30 20.21
C PRO A 59 -2.26 1.26 18.76
N GLY A 60 -2.24 0.08 18.14
CA GLY A 60 -1.92 -0.10 16.72
C GLY A 60 -3.09 0.25 15.79
N ALA A 61 -2.86 0.16 14.48
CA ALA A 61 -3.86 0.45 13.46
C ALA A 61 -5.14 -0.40 13.58
N LYS A 62 -5.02 -1.67 13.98
CA LYS A 62 -6.16 -2.56 14.21
C LYS A 62 -7.01 -2.10 15.37
N ALA A 63 -6.38 -1.73 16.49
CA ALA A 63 -7.06 -1.20 17.66
C ALA A 63 -7.72 0.15 17.37
N ALA A 64 -7.12 0.97 16.50
CA ALA A 64 -7.70 2.21 16.00
C ALA A 64 -8.87 2.02 15.02
N GLY A 65 -9.18 0.78 14.61
CA GLY A 65 -10.36 0.46 13.81
C GLY A 65 -10.35 1.09 12.41
N ILE A 66 -9.18 1.27 11.79
CA ILE A 66 -9.05 2.08 10.57
C ILE A 66 -9.37 1.34 9.26
N THR A 67 -9.57 0.02 9.30
CA THR A 67 -9.82 -0.78 8.08
C THR A 67 -11.05 -0.30 7.28
N PRO A 68 -12.22 -0.02 7.88
CA PRO A 68 -13.37 0.51 7.16
C PRO A 68 -13.09 1.87 6.50
N PHE A 69 -12.25 2.70 7.14
CA PHE A 69 -11.79 3.95 6.56
C PHE A 69 -10.94 3.69 5.31
N ILE A 70 -9.96 2.79 5.36
CA ILE A 70 -9.12 2.43 4.20
C ILE A 70 -10.00 1.94 3.04
N ILE A 71 -10.91 1.00 3.30
CA ILE A 71 -11.84 0.47 2.29
C ILE A 71 -12.66 1.60 1.66
N ARG A 72 -13.19 2.52 2.47
CA ARG A 72 -13.96 3.67 1.99
C ARG A 72 -13.11 4.62 1.15
N MET A 73 -11.88 4.92 1.57
CA MET A 73 -10.97 5.79 0.82
C MET A 73 -10.59 5.19 -0.54
N ILE A 74 -10.38 3.87 -0.60
CA ILE A 74 -10.15 3.17 -1.86
C ILE A 74 -11.40 3.27 -2.74
N ARG A 75 -12.57 2.92 -2.23
CA ARG A 75 -13.81 2.87 -3.01
C ARG A 75 -14.27 4.25 -3.51
N ASP A 76 -14.22 5.27 -2.65
CA ASP A 76 -14.90 6.54 -2.90
C ASP A 76 -13.93 7.68 -3.30
N CYS A 77 -12.65 7.59 -2.91
CA CYS A 77 -11.69 8.69 -3.02
C CYS A 77 -10.42 8.37 -3.81
N THR A 78 -10.33 7.19 -4.42
CA THR A 78 -9.16 6.75 -5.19
C THR A 78 -9.53 6.63 -6.67
N PRO A 79 -8.71 7.14 -7.61
CA PRO A 79 -8.95 6.97 -9.04
C PRO A 79 -9.03 5.48 -9.44
N LYS A 80 -9.90 5.13 -10.39
CA LYS A 80 -10.10 3.73 -10.87
C LYS A 80 -8.80 2.96 -11.14
N LYS A 81 -7.84 3.65 -11.74
CA LYS A 81 -6.51 3.13 -12.01
C LYS A 81 -5.82 2.61 -10.74
N GLU A 82 -5.81 3.42 -9.70
CA GLU A 82 -5.19 3.11 -8.41
C GLU A 82 -6.03 2.11 -7.62
N GLN A 83 -7.36 2.12 -7.76
CA GLN A 83 -8.23 1.07 -7.23
C GLN A 83 -7.83 -0.31 -7.78
N ASN A 84 -7.68 -0.45 -9.10
CA ASN A 84 -7.22 -1.69 -9.72
C ASN A 84 -5.82 -2.09 -9.24
N ARG A 85 -4.90 -1.14 -9.11
CA ARG A 85 -3.56 -1.43 -8.56
C ARG A 85 -3.62 -1.93 -7.13
N PHE A 86 -4.51 -1.35 -6.34
CA PHE A 86 -4.68 -1.76 -4.96
C PHE A 86 -5.20 -3.20 -4.88
N LEU A 87 -6.26 -3.52 -5.62
CA LEU A 87 -6.82 -4.88 -5.69
C LEU A 87 -5.79 -5.91 -6.19
N ILE A 88 -5.10 -5.61 -7.28
CA ILE A 88 -4.02 -6.46 -7.80
C ILE A 88 -2.90 -6.65 -6.76
N GLY A 89 -2.59 -5.59 -6.01
CA GLY A 89 -1.59 -5.65 -4.94
C GLY A 89 -1.99 -6.57 -3.79
N LEU A 90 -3.27 -6.59 -3.40
CA LEU A 90 -3.81 -7.52 -2.41
C LEU A 90 -3.68 -8.97 -2.89
N ASP A 91 -4.10 -9.26 -4.12
CA ASP A 91 -3.96 -10.59 -4.74
C ASP A 91 -2.49 -11.02 -4.79
N GLU A 92 -1.57 -10.09 -5.12
CA GLU A 92 -0.14 -10.35 -5.16
C GLU A 92 0.44 -10.64 -3.77
N VAL A 93 -0.07 -10.03 -2.69
CA VAL A 93 0.34 -10.34 -1.31
C VAL A 93 -0.12 -11.75 -0.93
N ASP A 94 -1.37 -12.11 -1.22
CA ASP A 94 -1.90 -13.45 -0.92
C ASP A 94 -1.13 -14.53 -1.70
N ALA A 95 -0.84 -14.29 -2.98
CA ALA A 95 -0.01 -15.18 -3.79
C ALA A 95 1.43 -15.28 -3.25
N TYR A 96 2.05 -14.16 -2.87
CA TYR A 96 3.41 -14.14 -2.34
C TYR A 96 3.52 -14.91 -1.02
N THR A 97 2.56 -14.71 -0.11
CA THR A 97 2.56 -15.39 1.19
C THR A 97 2.30 -16.88 1.06
N SER A 98 1.35 -17.28 0.21
CA SER A 98 1.07 -18.68 -0.09
C SER A 98 2.30 -19.37 -0.70
N ASN A 99 2.97 -18.73 -1.66
CA ASN A 99 4.13 -19.34 -2.32
C ASN A 99 5.38 -19.41 -1.44
N HIS A 100 5.60 -18.43 -0.56
CA HIS A 100 6.85 -18.34 0.21
C HIS A 100 6.75 -18.94 1.62
N TYR A 101 5.57 -18.90 2.24
CA TYR A 101 5.34 -19.31 3.63
C TYR A 101 4.27 -20.39 3.78
N ASN A 102 3.65 -20.82 2.67
CA ASN A 102 2.59 -21.84 2.61
C ASN A 102 1.44 -21.56 3.58
N ARG A 103 1.09 -20.28 3.76
CA ARG A 103 0.04 -19.81 4.66
C ARG A 103 -0.42 -18.41 4.24
N PRO A 104 -1.66 -18.01 4.55
CA PRO A 104 -2.13 -16.65 4.30
C PRO A 104 -1.42 -15.64 5.20
N PHE A 105 -1.35 -14.38 4.76
CA PHE A 105 -0.68 -13.28 5.48
C PHE A 105 -1.13 -13.16 6.95
N ALA A 106 -2.43 -13.29 7.21
CA ALA A 106 -2.99 -13.23 8.55
C ALA A 106 -2.47 -14.33 9.50
N ARG A 107 -1.93 -15.44 8.96
CA ARG A 107 -1.36 -16.54 9.74
C ARG A 107 0.17 -16.52 9.79
N CYS A 108 0.81 -15.53 9.18
CA CYS A 108 2.24 -15.28 9.33
C CYS A 108 2.55 -14.71 10.73
N ASN A 109 3.73 -15.00 11.25
CA ASN A 109 4.23 -14.38 12.49
C ASN A 109 4.70 -12.93 12.22
N ILE A 110 5.06 -12.19 13.27
CA ILE A 110 5.44 -10.77 13.17
C ILE A 110 6.65 -10.58 12.23
N GLU A 111 7.71 -11.35 12.41
CA GLU A 111 8.92 -11.25 11.57
C GLU A 111 8.63 -11.48 10.08
N GLN A 112 7.81 -12.50 9.78
CA GLN A 112 7.37 -12.82 8.43
C GLN A 112 6.54 -11.67 7.84
N ARG A 113 5.56 -11.15 8.59
CA ARG A 113 4.73 -10.01 8.14
C ARG A 113 5.57 -8.79 7.85
N THR A 114 6.53 -8.45 8.72
CA THR A 114 7.47 -7.36 8.50
C THR A 114 8.32 -7.59 7.26
N ALA A 115 8.82 -8.81 7.04
CA ALA A 115 9.60 -9.14 5.85
C ALA A 115 8.78 -9.01 4.55
N ILE A 116 7.51 -9.46 4.57
CA ILE A 116 6.56 -9.32 3.46
C ILE A 116 6.29 -7.84 3.20
N ALA A 117 5.91 -7.06 4.21
CA ALA A 117 5.67 -5.63 4.08
C ALA A 117 6.90 -4.89 3.50
N ALA A 118 8.10 -5.20 3.99
CA ALA A 118 9.35 -4.64 3.47
C ALA A 118 9.64 -5.06 2.02
N HIS A 119 9.26 -6.27 1.61
CA HIS A 119 9.36 -6.70 0.20
C HIS A 119 8.49 -5.83 -0.71
N PHE A 120 7.21 -5.67 -0.37
CA PHE A 120 6.29 -4.85 -1.15
C PHE A 120 6.67 -3.37 -1.13
N GLU A 121 7.18 -2.87 0.00
CA GLU A 121 7.68 -1.49 0.09
C GLU A 121 8.86 -1.22 -0.86
N ARG A 122 9.84 -2.13 -0.91
CA ARG A 122 10.99 -1.99 -1.82
C ARG A 122 10.57 -2.07 -3.28
N ARG A 123 9.65 -2.98 -3.60
CA ARG A 123 9.12 -3.19 -4.95
C ARG A 123 8.33 -1.97 -5.45
N ASP A 124 7.50 -1.40 -4.58
CA ASP A 124 6.56 -0.34 -4.92
C ASP A 124 7.16 1.07 -4.76
N ARG A 125 8.47 1.16 -4.46
CA ARG A 125 9.17 2.43 -4.26
C ARG A 125 9.01 3.34 -5.49
N PRO A 126 8.53 4.58 -5.32
CA PRO A 126 8.32 5.48 -6.45
C PRO A 126 9.66 5.87 -7.08
N TYR A 127 9.70 5.84 -8.42
CA TYR A 127 10.84 6.34 -9.18
C TYR A 127 10.98 7.86 -9.00
N LYS A 128 12.22 8.35 -9.01
CA LYS A 128 12.53 9.79 -8.94
C LYS A 128 12.63 10.40 -10.34
N GLY A 129 12.52 11.74 -10.40
CA GLY A 129 12.75 12.50 -11.63
C GLY A 129 11.64 12.35 -12.69
N ILE A 130 12.01 12.56 -13.95
CA ILE A 130 11.08 12.55 -15.10
C ILE A 130 10.40 11.19 -15.26
N ALA A 131 11.16 10.10 -15.13
CA ALA A 131 10.64 8.74 -15.20
C ALA A 131 9.54 8.48 -14.16
N GLY A 132 9.72 8.98 -12.93
CA GLY A 132 8.70 8.90 -11.87
C GLY A 132 7.42 9.66 -12.21
N LYS A 133 7.54 10.89 -12.71
CA LYS A 133 6.37 11.68 -13.13
C LYS A 133 5.57 11.00 -14.24
N ILE A 134 6.26 10.44 -15.24
CA ILE A 134 5.63 9.68 -16.32
C ILE A 134 4.95 8.43 -15.77
N SER A 135 5.66 7.64 -14.95
CA SER A 135 5.11 6.43 -14.33
C SER A 135 3.87 6.74 -13.49
N HIS A 136 3.90 7.80 -12.69
CA HIS A 136 2.74 8.20 -11.89
C HIS A 136 1.57 8.64 -12.78
N LYS A 137 1.82 9.43 -13.83
CA LYS A 137 0.76 9.84 -14.76
C LYS A 137 0.12 8.64 -15.47
N VAL A 138 0.93 7.69 -15.94
CA VAL A 138 0.47 6.50 -16.66
C VAL A 138 -0.13 5.48 -15.71
N MET A 139 0.59 5.08 -14.66
CA MET A 139 0.21 3.97 -13.79
C MET A 139 -0.34 4.36 -12.41
N GLY A 140 -0.16 5.59 -11.96
CA GLY A 140 -0.65 6.07 -10.65
C GLY A 140 0.24 5.61 -9.51
N ASP A 141 -0.22 5.87 -8.29
CA ASP A 141 0.45 5.37 -7.10
C ASP A 141 0.45 3.83 -7.04
N SER A 142 1.52 3.28 -6.50
CA SER A 142 1.66 1.84 -6.28
C SER A 142 0.84 1.38 -5.08
N PHE A 143 0.46 0.09 -5.06
CA PHE A 143 -0.34 -0.51 -3.99
C PHE A 143 0.17 -0.18 -2.59
N PHE A 144 1.45 -0.43 -2.32
CA PHE A 144 1.99 -0.25 -0.97
C PHE A 144 2.15 1.23 -0.58
N VAL A 145 2.29 2.13 -1.56
CA VAL A 145 2.25 3.58 -1.34
C VAL A 145 0.85 4.00 -0.88
N ILE A 146 -0.18 3.54 -1.59
CA ILE A 146 -1.59 3.79 -1.24
C ILE A 146 -1.93 3.19 0.14
N MET A 147 -1.51 1.95 0.39
CA MET A 147 -1.75 1.24 1.66
C MET A 147 -1.16 2.01 2.84
N LYS A 148 0.11 2.42 2.75
CA LYS A 148 0.76 3.24 3.78
C LYS A 148 0.09 4.60 3.96
N LYS A 149 -0.24 5.28 2.85
CA LYS A 149 -0.89 6.59 2.88
C LYS A 149 -2.20 6.53 3.67
N TYR A 150 -3.11 5.62 3.34
CA TYR A 150 -4.39 5.54 4.03
C TYR A 150 -4.29 4.94 5.43
N THR A 151 -3.29 4.09 5.71
CA THR A 151 -3.00 3.64 7.08
C THR A 151 -2.59 4.81 7.97
N VAL A 152 -1.63 5.63 7.52
CA VAL A 152 -1.16 6.79 8.29
C VAL A 152 -2.26 7.83 8.46
N ILE A 153 -2.95 8.20 7.38
CA ILE A 153 -4.06 9.16 7.47
C ILE A 153 -5.14 8.62 8.43
N GLY A 154 -5.61 7.40 8.20
CA GLY A 154 -6.67 6.80 9.01
C GLY A 154 -6.30 6.72 10.49
N TYR A 155 -5.07 6.32 10.80
CA TYR A 155 -4.57 6.26 12.16
C TYR A 155 -4.48 7.65 12.80
N CYS A 156 -3.78 8.60 12.17
CA CYS A 156 -3.59 9.94 12.72
C CYS A 156 -4.90 10.72 12.90
N THR A 157 -5.93 10.43 12.10
CA THR A 157 -7.26 11.03 12.25
C THR A 157 -8.23 10.22 13.13
N SER A 158 -7.82 9.05 13.61
CA SER A 158 -8.63 8.24 14.54
C SER A 158 -8.54 8.78 15.97
N MET A 159 -9.53 8.48 16.80
CA MET A 159 -9.49 8.84 18.22
C MET A 159 -8.25 8.26 18.91
N GLU A 160 -7.98 6.97 18.73
CA GLU A 160 -6.83 6.29 19.35
C GLU A 160 -5.49 6.88 18.87
N GLY A 161 -5.35 7.10 17.55
CA GLY A 161 -4.12 7.65 17.00
C GLY A 161 -3.90 9.12 17.38
N ALA A 162 -4.94 9.96 17.34
CA ALA A 162 -4.82 11.38 17.69
C ALA A 162 -4.56 11.59 19.19
N THR A 163 -5.25 10.86 20.07
CA THR A 163 -5.19 11.12 21.53
C THR A 163 -4.16 10.28 22.27
N ARG A 164 -3.84 9.08 21.75
CA ARG A 164 -2.90 8.16 22.39
C ARG A 164 -1.64 7.93 21.57
N GLY A 165 -1.72 7.87 20.25
CA GLY A 165 -0.55 7.80 19.37
C GLY A 165 0.21 9.14 19.27
N LEU A 166 -0.56 10.23 19.23
CA LEU A 166 -0.10 11.62 19.12
C LEU A 166 -0.46 12.41 20.38
N ALA A 167 0.01 13.64 20.45
CA ALA A 167 -0.39 14.62 21.46
C ALA A 167 -1.55 15.45 20.91
N TYR A 168 -2.75 15.21 21.41
CA TYR A 168 -3.93 16.01 21.06
C TYR A 168 -4.11 17.16 22.06
N ASP A 169 -4.18 18.38 21.54
CA ASP A 169 -4.60 19.57 22.30
C ASP A 169 -5.99 19.98 21.82
N TYR A 170 -6.97 19.92 22.71
CA TYR A 170 -8.35 20.23 22.38
C TYR A 170 -8.55 21.73 22.12
N VAL A 171 -7.75 22.61 22.75
CA VAL A 171 -7.87 24.07 22.60
C VAL A 171 -6.46 24.68 22.50
N PRO A 172 -5.84 24.69 21.29
CA PRO A 172 -4.44 25.07 21.10
C PRO A 172 -4.11 26.55 21.35
N GLY A 173 -5.05 27.36 21.82
CA GLY A 173 -4.82 28.75 22.18
C GLY A 173 -4.28 29.59 21.01
N HIS A 174 -3.14 30.26 21.24
CA HIS A 174 -2.48 31.08 20.22
C HIS A 174 -1.42 30.27 19.46
N TYR A 175 -1.29 30.54 18.16
CA TYR A 175 -0.30 29.88 17.32
C TYR A 175 1.14 30.17 17.78
N LEU A 176 1.90 29.10 18.02
CA LEU A 176 3.32 29.15 18.35
C LEU A 176 4.14 28.63 17.17
N GLY A 177 4.71 29.55 16.37
CA GLY A 177 5.45 29.18 15.15
C GLY A 177 6.75 28.39 15.37
N ALA A 178 7.23 28.30 16.61
CA ALA A 178 8.36 27.47 16.99
C ALA A 178 8.18 26.93 18.42
N VAL A 179 7.86 25.65 18.54
CA VAL A 179 7.79 24.95 19.83
C VAL A 179 8.97 23.98 19.92
N ARG A 180 9.78 24.10 20.98
CA ARG A 180 10.89 23.16 21.22
C ARG A 180 10.35 21.82 21.70
N LEU A 181 10.53 20.77 20.91
CA LEU A 181 10.15 19.41 21.31
C LEU A 181 11.08 18.88 22.41
N LYS A 182 10.49 18.28 23.44
CA LYS A 182 11.25 17.55 24.47
C LYS A 182 11.65 16.17 23.94
N PRO A 183 12.80 15.61 24.35
CA PRO A 183 13.15 14.23 24.03
C PRO A 183 12.04 13.26 24.45
N GLY A 184 11.61 12.39 23.53
CA GLY A 184 10.54 11.41 23.78
C GLY A 184 9.11 11.98 23.75
N GLN A 185 8.92 13.27 23.45
CA GLN A 185 7.58 13.84 23.28
C GLN A 185 6.91 13.31 22.01
N LYS A 186 5.62 12.99 22.10
CA LYS A 186 4.78 12.65 20.94
C LYS A 186 4.62 13.86 20.02
N ALA A 187 4.53 13.60 18.72
CA ALA A 187 4.17 14.64 17.75
C ALA A 187 2.73 15.13 18.00
N TRP A 188 2.45 16.38 17.64
CA TRP A 188 1.11 16.95 17.80
C TRP A 188 0.14 16.36 16.77
N ALA A 189 -1.11 16.14 17.19
CA ALA A 189 -2.18 15.66 16.32
C ALA A 189 -2.77 16.77 15.44
N THR A 190 -2.68 18.02 15.89
CA THR A 190 -3.15 19.22 15.20
C THR A 190 -2.00 20.22 15.13
N GLU A 191 -1.70 20.70 13.93
CA GLU A 191 -0.78 21.83 13.68
C GLU A 191 -1.55 23.16 13.57
#